data_AF-F6HDB7-F1
#
_entry.id   AF-F6HDB7-F1
#
_cell.length_a   1.000
_cell.length_b   1.000
_cell.length_c   1.000
_cell.angle_alpha   90.00
_cell.angle_beta   90.00
_cell.angle_gamma   90.00
#
_symmetry.space_group_name_H-M   'P 1'
#
loop_
_entity.id
_entity.type
_entity.pdbx_description
1 polymer ?
#
loop_
_entity_poly.entity_id
_entity_poly.type
_entity_poly.pdbx_seq_one_letter_code
_entity_poly.pdbx_strand_id
1 'polypeptide(L)'
;MALAVTSSSAISGPISYASSENKAPQIGSFRPVDRSNVSLATVTFSRRQSAVKPVNAEPKRNDSIVPLAATVSAPEVAEKVEVEDYEQLARDLANASPLEIMDKALAKFGNDIAIAFSGAEDIALIEYARLTGRPFRVFSLDTGRLNPETYQFFDTVEKHYGIRIEYMFPDAVEVQGLVRSKGLFSFYEDGHQECCRVRSETLERALKV
;
A
#
# COMPACT_ATOMS: atom_id res chain seq x y z
N MET A 1 -22.96 10.15 -66.40
CA MET A 1 -23.31 9.25 -67.52
C MET A 1 -23.26 7.82 -67.01
N ALA A 2 -24.28 7.06 -67.37
CA ALA A 2 -24.66 5.77 -66.81
C ALA A 2 -23.70 4.63 -67.17
N LEU A 3 -23.55 3.65 -66.27
CA LEU A 3 -23.48 2.23 -66.64
C LEU A 3 -24.26 1.42 -65.58
N ALA A 4 -25.38 0.88 -66.02
CA ALA A 4 -26.11 -0.19 -65.36
C ALA A 4 -25.70 -1.52 -66.00
N VAL A 5 -25.51 -2.57 -65.21
CA VAL A 5 -25.65 -3.95 -65.67
C VAL A 5 -26.35 -4.76 -64.59
N THR A 6 -27.36 -5.49 -65.05
CA THR A 6 -28.37 -6.29 -64.37
C THR A 6 -27.88 -7.69 -64.01
N SER A 7 -28.40 -8.30 -62.94
CA SER A 7 -29.12 -9.59 -63.01
C SER A 7 -29.61 -10.08 -61.63
N SER A 8 -30.92 -10.35 -61.57
CA SER A 8 -31.62 -11.19 -60.57
C SER A 8 -31.40 -12.69 -60.93
N SER A 9 -31.62 -13.73 -60.12
CA SER A 9 -32.68 -14.03 -59.15
C SER A 9 -32.29 -15.20 -58.23
N ALA A 10 -33.05 -15.33 -57.14
CA ALA A 10 -32.94 -16.23 -56.00
C ALA A 10 -33.15 -17.74 -56.25
N ILE A 11 -32.60 -18.58 -55.35
CA ILE A 11 -33.13 -19.90 -54.98
C ILE A 11 -33.12 -20.05 -53.46
N SER A 12 -34.26 -20.49 -52.95
CA SER A 12 -34.65 -20.71 -51.55
C SER A 12 -34.05 -21.98 -50.94
N GLY A 13 -33.86 -21.98 -49.61
CA GLY A 13 -33.72 -23.19 -48.80
C GLY A 13 -33.39 -22.88 -47.33
N PRO A 14 -34.19 -23.34 -46.34
CA PRO A 14 -33.92 -23.09 -44.93
C PRO A 14 -32.93 -24.13 -44.40
N ILE A 15 -31.85 -23.68 -43.77
CA ILE A 15 -31.01 -24.55 -42.93
C ILE A 15 -31.48 -24.37 -41.49
N SER A 16 -32.18 -25.39 -41.01
CA SER A 16 -32.57 -25.58 -39.61
C SER A 16 -31.33 -25.62 -38.71
N TYR A 17 -31.19 -24.65 -37.81
CA TYR A 17 -30.30 -24.79 -36.66
C TYR A 17 -31.03 -25.61 -35.59
N ALA A 18 -30.57 -26.85 -35.40
CA ALA A 18 -30.99 -27.69 -34.30
C ALA A 18 -30.50 -27.08 -32.98
N SER A 19 -31.45 -26.67 -32.12
CA SER A 19 -31.18 -26.37 -30.71
C SER A 19 -30.91 -27.68 -29.98
N SER A 20 -29.66 -27.90 -29.55
CA SER A 20 -29.36 -28.95 -28.59
C SER A 20 -29.73 -28.46 -27.20
N GLU A 21 -30.78 -29.08 -26.66
CA GLU A 21 -31.16 -28.99 -25.24
C GLU A 21 -30.03 -29.58 -24.39
N ASN A 22 -29.35 -28.74 -23.60
CA ASN A 22 -28.50 -29.21 -22.53
C ASN A 22 -29.26 -29.12 -21.20
N LYS A 23 -29.65 -30.32 -20.76
CA LYS A 23 -30.30 -30.69 -19.50
C LYS A 23 -29.55 -30.08 -18.29
N ALA A 24 -30.29 -29.34 -17.48
CA ALA A 24 -29.84 -28.86 -16.16
C ALA A 24 -29.50 -30.04 -15.23
N PRO A 25 -28.43 -29.98 -14.41
CA PRO A 25 -28.21 -30.94 -13.34
C PRO A 25 -29.17 -30.64 -12.18
N GLN A 26 -29.98 -31.64 -11.84
CA GLN A 26 -30.87 -31.64 -10.69
C GLN A 26 -30.07 -31.53 -9.40
N ILE A 27 -30.32 -30.46 -8.64
CA ILE A 27 -29.77 -30.22 -7.32
C ILE A 27 -30.32 -31.28 -6.35
N GLY A 28 -29.39 -31.93 -5.67
CA GLY A 28 -29.66 -32.97 -4.68
C GLY A 28 -30.53 -32.47 -3.53
N SER A 29 -31.44 -33.36 -3.13
CA SER A 29 -32.34 -33.27 -2.00
C SER A 29 -31.59 -32.98 -0.68
N PHE A 30 -31.74 -31.77 -0.14
CA PHE A 30 -31.42 -31.48 1.26
C PHE A 30 -32.59 -31.94 2.12
N ARG A 31 -32.37 -32.98 2.93
CA ARG A 31 -33.30 -33.39 3.99
C ARG A 31 -33.24 -32.39 5.14
N PRO A 32 -34.37 -31.88 5.65
CA PRO A 32 -34.39 -31.14 6.90
C PRO A 32 -34.17 -32.12 8.06
N VAL A 33 -33.12 -31.90 8.84
CA VAL A 33 -32.92 -32.61 10.12
C VAL A 33 -33.89 -32.02 11.14
N ASP A 34 -34.56 -32.96 11.80
CA ASP A 34 -35.65 -32.77 12.74
C ASP A 34 -35.23 -31.98 13.99
N ARG A 35 -36.18 -31.15 14.43
CA ARG A 35 -36.08 -30.18 15.52
C ARG A 35 -36.37 -30.90 16.82
N SER A 36 -35.32 -31.33 17.53
CA SER A 36 -35.47 -31.85 18.90
C SER A 36 -35.35 -30.71 19.92
N ASN A 37 -36.48 -30.48 20.61
CA ASN A 37 -36.60 -29.69 21.83
C ASN A 37 -35.64 -30.21 22.91
N VAL A 38 -34.70 -29.39 23.37
CA VAL A 38 -34.11 -29.56 24.71
C VAL A 38 -33.89 -28.18 25.37
N SER A 39 -34.70 -27.98 26.41
CA SER A 39 -34.50 -27.23 27.66
C SER A 39 -33.62 -25.97 27.69
N LEU A 40 -34.27 -24.85 27.96
CA LEU A 40 -33.71 -23.57 28.40
C LEU A 40 -33.04 -23.74 29.78
N ALA A 41 -31.71 -23.75 29.84
CA ALA A 41 -30.96 -23.68 31.09
C ALA A 41 -30.46 -22.24 31.32
N THR A 42 -30.97 -21.64 32.39
CA THR A 42 -30.63 -20.33 32.94
C THR A 42 -29.12 -20.21 33.20
N VAL A 43 -28.42 -19.36 32.43
CA VAL A 43 -27.02 -19.01 32.70
C VAL A 43 -26.98 -17.96 33.80
N THR A 44 -26.57 -18.36 34.99
CA THR A 44 -26.34 -17.48 36.14
C THR A 44 -24.96 -16.83 36.02
N PHE A 45 -24.92 -15.50 35.90
CA PHE A 45 -23.69 -14.71 35.95
C PHE A 45 -23.08 -14.79 37.37
N SER A 46 -22.02 -15.58 37.55
CA SER A 46 -21.25 -15.60 38.79
C SER A 46 -20.25 -14.44 38.81
N ARG A 47 -20.65 -13.37 39.51
CA ARG A 47 -19.86 -12.17 39.78
C ARG A 47 -18.74 -12.50 40.76
N ARG A 48 -17.55 -12.86 40.27
CA ARG A 48 -16.34 -12.93 41.10
C ARG A 48 -15.80 -11.52 41.33
N GLN A 49 -16.11 -10.95 42.49
CA GLN A 49 -15.43 -9.76 43.02
C GLN A 49 -14.11 -10.21 43.66
N SER A 50 -12.98 -9.77 43.10
CA SER A 50 -11.67 -9.87 43.77
C SER A 50 -11.37 -8.52 44.39
N ALA A 51 -11.44 -8.45 45.72
CA ALA A 51 -11.08 -7.28 46.51
C ALA A 51 -9.57 -7.33 46.79
N VAL A 52 -8.79 -6.48 46.12
CA VAL A 52 -7.37 -6.28 46.42
C VAL A 52 -7.25 -5.07 47.35
N LYS A 53 -6.68 -5.27 48.54
CA LYS A 53 -6.36 -4.22 49.51
C LYS A 53 -5.06 -3.50 49.07
N PRO A 54 -4.99 -2.16 49.11
CA PRO A 54 -3.74 -1.44 48.92
C PRO A 54 -2.90 -1.47 50.20
N VAL A 55 -1.62 -1.81 50.07
CA VAL A 55 -0.61 -1.63 51.12
C VAL A 55 0.06 -0.28 50.90
N ASN A 56 -0.19 0.64 51.82
CA ASN A 56 0.52 1.91 51.96
C ASN A 56 1.89 1.64 52.59
N ALA A 57 2.96 2.16 51.99
CA ALA A 57 4.28 2.28 52.60
C ALA A 57 4.76 3.73 52.49
N GLU A 58 5.07 4.34 53.64
CA GLU A 58 5.53 5.72 53.76
C GLU A 58 7.00 5.90 53.32
N PRO A 59 7.42 7.11 52.90
CA PRO A 59 8.78 7.41 52.51
C PRO A 59 9.61 7.96 53.69
N LYS A 60 10.87 7.52 53.82
CA LYS A 60 11.83 8.10 54.77
C LYS A 60 13.11 8.54 54.05
N ARG A 61 13.34 9.87 54.11
CA ARG A 61 14.60 10.65 53.99
C ARG A 61 15.84 9.89 54.49
N ASN A 62 17.10 10.17 54.13
CA ASN A 62 17.86 11.04 53.21
C ASN A 62 19.28 10.41 53.23
N ASP A 63 20.13 10.63 52.22
CA ASP A 63 21.42 11.31 52.42
C ASP A 63 22.26 11.38 51.13
N SER A 64 22.84 12.56 50.99
CA SER A 64 23.75 13.03 49.96
C SER A 64 25.07 12.27 50.00
N ILE A 65 25.57 11.82 48.85
CA ILE A 65 26.99 11.77 48.50
C ILE A 65 27.11 11.98 46.98
N VAL A 66 27.82 13.05 46.61
CA VAL A 66 28.27 13.38 45.26
C VAL A 66 29.59 12.63 45.00
N PRO A 67 29.85 12.19 43.75
CA PRO A 67 31.12 12.60 43.17
C PRO A 67 31.01 13.07 41.71
N LEU A 68 31.46 14.31 41.53
CA LEU A 68 32.28 14.84 40.43
C LEU A 68 32.11 14.16 39.05
N ALA A 69 31.16 14.67 38.26
CA ALA A 69 31.10 14.39 36.84
C ALA A 69 32.23 15.15 36.13
N ALA A 70 33.18 14.40 35.57
CA ALA A 70 34.16 14.92 34.63
C ALA A 70 33.45 15.36 33.35
N THR A 71 33.51 16.65 33.05
CA THR A 71 33.25 17.21 31.72
C THR A 71 34.28 16.65 30.75
N VAL A 72 33.95 15.55 30.09
CA VAL A 72 34.56 15.18 28.81
C VAL A 72 33.78 15.93 27.75
N SER A 73 34.36 17.03 27.28
CA SER A 73 33.93 17.72 26.07
C SER A 73 33.81 16.69 24.96
N ALA A 74 32.58 16.37 24.58
CA ALA A 74 32.30 15.70 23.32
C ALA A 74 32.81 16.62 22.20
N PRO A 75 33.57 16.10 21.22
CA PRO A 75 33.86 16.89 20.05
C PRO A 75 32.53 17.10 19.32
N GLU A 76 32.12 18.36 19.17
CA GLU A 76 31.15 18.76 18.17
C GLU A 76 31.69 18.26 16.83
N VAL A 77 31.11 17.17 16.33
CA VAL A 77 31.30 16.73 14.96
C VAL A 77 30.66 17.82 14.13
N ALA A 78 31.52 18.73 13.63
CA ALA A 78 31.14 19.73 12.66
C ALA A 78 30.51 18.98 11.47
N GLU A 79 29.19 19.08 11.39
CA GLU A 79 28.40 18.67 10.23
C GLU A 79 28.88 19.53 9.06
N LYS A 80 29.79 18.96 8.29
CA LYS A 80 30.31 19.58 7.09
C LYS A 80 29.19 19.45 6.06
N VAL A 81 28.30 20.43 6.04
CA VAL A 81 27.28 20.56 4.99
C VAL A 81 28.05 20.84 3.69
N GLU A 82 28.34 19.79 2.94
CA GLU A 82 28.80 19.94 1.56
C GLU A 82 27.65 20.55 0.78
N VAL A 83 27.80 21.82 0.41
CA VAL A 83 26.82 22.52 -0.42
C VAL A 83 26.97 21.96 -1.83
N GLU A 84 26.14 20.97 -2.15
CA GLU A 84 26.14 20.35 -3.46
C GLU A 84 25.37 21.20 -4.48
N ASP A 85 25.92 21.32 -5.68
CA ASP A 85 25.25 21.94 -6.82
C ASP A 85 24.42 20.88 -7.57
N TYR A 86 23.16 20.73 -7.15
CA TYR A 86 22.21 19.81 -7.80
C TYR A 86 21.86 20.21 -9.24
N GLU A 87 21.97 21.49 -9.59
CA GLU A 87 21.71 21.98 -10.96
C GLU A 87 22.83 21.55 -11.92
N GLN A 88 24.08 21.55 -11.45
CA GLN A 88 25.18 20.98 -12.21
C GLN A 88 25.05 19.45 -12.31
N LEU A 89 24.71 18.77 -11.21
CA LEU A 89 24.53 17.31 -11.22
C LEU A 89 23.42 16.89 -12.20
N ALA A 90 22.29 17.61 -12.24
CA ALA A 90 21.21 17.35 -13.18
C ALA A 90 21.66 17.51 -14.64
N ARG A 91 22.47 18.54 -14.94
CA ARG A 91 23.04 18.75 -16.27
C ARG A 91 23.99 17.63 -16.68
N ASP A 92 24.82 17.16 -15.76
CA ASP A 92 25.78 16.08 -16.03
C ASP A 92 25.10 14.72 -16.27
N LEU A 93 23.91 14.51 -15.69
CA LEU A 93 23.13 13.28 -15.82
C LEU A 93 22.06 13.32 -16.93
N ALA A 94 21.87 14.46 -17.59
CA ALA A 94 20.78 14.64 -18.57
C ALA A 94 20.82 13.62 -19.72
N ASN A 95 22.01 13.14 -20.11
CA ASN A 95 22.21 12.15 -21.18
C ASN A 95 22.67 10.78 -20.66
N ALA A 96 22.70 10.58 -19.34
CA ALA A 96 23.07 9.31 -18.76
C ALA A 96 21.93 8.29 -18.93
N SER A 97 22.30 7.01 -19.01
CA SER A 97 21.31 5.93 -19.00
C SER A 97 20.61 5.81 -17.64
N PRO A 98 19.38 5.26 -17.57
CA PRO A 98 18.70 5.03 -16.30
C PRO A 98 19.55 4.23 -15.31
N LEU A 99 20.29 3.23 -15.78
CA LEU A 99 21.16 2.41 -14.93
C LEU A 99 22.31 3.24 -14.31
N GLU A 100 22.93 4.14 -15.08
CA GLU A 100 23.99 5.03 -14.57
C GLU A 100 23.44 6.03 -13.56
N ILE A 101 22.23 6.55 -13.78
CA ILE A 101 21.57 7.45 -12.84
C ILE A 101 21.28 6.71 -11.52
N MET A 102 20.74 5.49 -11.61
CA MET A 102 20.45 4.66 -10.44
C MET A 102 21.73 4.29 -9.67
N ASP A 103 22.78 3.87 -10.36
CA ASP A 103 24.06 3.52 -9.71
C ASP A 103 24.64 4.73 -8.97
N LYS A 104 24.64 5.91 -9.60
CA LYS A 104 25.13 7.15 -8.97
C LYS A 104 24.26 7.58 -7.78
N ALA A 105 22.94 7.52 -7.90
CA ALA A 105 22.04 7.89 -6.82
C ALA A 105 22.20 6.96 -5.60
N LEU A 106 22.23 5.65 -5.82
CA LEU A 106 22.41 4.66 -4.75
C LEU A 106 23.83 4.71 -4.16
N ALA A 107 24.85 5.01 -4.96
CA ALA A 107 26.21 5.22 -4.44
C ALA A 107 26.32 6.44 -3.53
N LYS A 108 25.57 7.51 -3.85
CA LYS A 108 25.66 8.81 -3.19
C LYS A 108 24.83 8.87 -1.91
N PHE A 109 23.57 8.43 -1.97
CA PHE A 109 22.61 8.58 -0.87
C PHE A 109 22.43 7.31 -0.05
N GLY A 110 22.84 6.14 -0.57
CA GLY A 110 22.78 4.87 0.17
C GLY A 110 21.37 4.57 0.70
N ASN A 111 21.22 4.58 2.03
CA ASN A 111 19.95 4.27 2.70
C ASN A 111 19.01 5.48 2.85
N ASP A 112 19.49 6.69 2.55
CA ASP A 112 18.72 7.93 2.65
C ASP A 112 17.88 8.20 1.38
N ILE A 113 17.94 7.30 0.40
CA ILE A 113 17.12 7.30 -0.80
C ILE A 113 16.25 6.04 -0.86
N ALA A 114 15.02 6.21 -1.35
CA ALA A 114 14.09 5.12 -1.58
C ALA A 114 13.39 5.27 -2.94
N ILE A 115 13.04 4.14 -3.56
CA ILE A 115 12.29 4.09 -4.80
C ILE A 115 10.80 4.14 -4.45
N ALA A 116 10.10 5.14 -4.97
CA ALA A 116 8.65 5.20 -4.93
C ALA A 116 8.08 4.24 -5.98
N PHE A 117 7.31 3.24 -5.54
CA PHE A 117 6.72 2.22 -6.39
C PHE A 117 5.19 2.22 -6.30
N SER A 118 4.53 2.52 -7.40
CA SER A 118 3.07 2.60 -7.53
C SER A 118 2.40 1.26 -7.82
N GLY A 119 3.17 0.23 -8.19
CA GLY A 119 2.64 -1.07 -8.58
C GLY A 119 2.26 -1.14 -10.07
N ALA A 120 2.98 -0.41 -10.92
CA ALA A 120 2.74 -0.35 -12.35
C ALA A 120 4.06 -0.49 -13.15
N GLU A 121 4.27 0.33 -14.18
CA GLU A 121 5.44 0.29 -15.06
C GLU A 121 6.76 0.70 -14.37
N ASP A 122 6.66 1.43 -13.26
CA ASP A 122 7.78 1.86 -12.43
C ASP A 122 8.52 0.70 -11.73
N ILE A 123 8.03 -0.54 -11.89
CA ILE A 123 8.80 -1.75 -11.61
C ILE A 123 10.15 -1.79 -12.34
N ALA A 124 10.25 -1.11 -13.49
CA ALA A 124 11.51 -0.95 -14.22
C ALA A 124 12.61 -0.30 -13.35
N LEU A 125 12.26 0.61 -12.44
CA LEU A 125 13.23 1.25 -11.54
C LEU A 125 13.80 0.26 -10.52
N ILE A 126 12.97 -0.67 -10.03
CA ILE A 126 13.41 -1.75 -9.14
C ILE A 126 14.35 -2.70 -9.89
N GLU A 127 14.04 -3.03 -11.15
CA GLU A 127 14.94 -3.81 -11.99
C GLU A 127 16.30 -3.11 -12.18
N TYR A 128 16.30 -1.82 -12.53
CA TYR A 128 17.55 -1.06 -12.66
C TYR A 128 18.33 -1.01 -11.35
N ALA A 129 17.66 -0.76 -10.23
CA ALA A 129 18.30 -0.77 -8.91
C ALA A 129 18.93 -2.13 -8.61
N ARG A 130 18.22 -3.23 -8.91
CA ARG A 130 18.71 -4.60 -8.74
C ARG A 130 19.96 -4.89 -9.58
N LEU A 131 20.03 -4.36 -10.80
CA LEU A 131 21.17 -4.50 -11.70
C LEU A 131 22.42 -3.75 -11.23
N THR A 132 22.28 -2.68 -10.43
CA THR A 132 23.44 -1.99 -9.82
C THR A 132 24.18 -2.87 -8.80
N GLY A 133 23.52 -3.86 -8.21
CA GLY A 133 24.07 -4.68 -7.14
C GLY A 133 24.21 -3.97 -5.80
N ARG A 134 23.68 -2.75 -5.66
CA ARG A 134 23.68 -1.97 -4.42
C ARG A 134 22.42 -2.26 -3.59
N PRO A 135 22.47 -2.09 -2.26
CA PRO A 135 21.26 -2.11 -1.44
C PRO A 135 20.36 -0.92 -1.82
N PHE A 136 19.04 -1.13 -1.78
CA PHE A 136 18.05 -0.08 -2.05
C PHE A 136 16.78 -0.32 -1.23
N ARG A 137 16.05 0.76 -0.96
CA ARG A 137 14.73 0.76 -0.31
C ARG A 137 13.63 0.99 -1.33
N VAL A 138 12.45 0.43 -1.08
CA VAL A 138 11.26 0.63 -1.90
C VAL A 138 10.09 0.94 -0.99
N PHE A 139 9.33 1.97 -1.31
CA PHE A 139 8.08 2.29 -0.62
C PHE A 139 6.92 2.41 -1.61
N SER A 140 5.71 2.20 -1.13
CA SER A 140 4.48 2.36 -1.92
C SER A 140 3.43 3.13 -1.16
N LEU A 141 2.66 3.96 -1.87
CA LEU A 141 1.55 4.71 -1.30
C LEU A 141 0.26 3.88 -1.41
N ASP A 142 -0.15 3.25 -0.30
CA ASP A 142 -1.41 2.52 -0.25
C ASP A 142 -2.56 3.46 0.11
N THR A 143 -3.28 3.91 -0.91
CA THR A 143 -4.45 4.79 -0.76
C THR A 143 -5.67 4.13 -0.12
N GLY A 144 -5.63 2.81 0.12
CA GLY A 144 -6.77 1.97 0.56
C GLY A 144 -7.83 1.77 -0.53
N ARG A 145 -7.52 2.17 -1.77
CA ARG A 145 -8.43 2.15 -2.92
C ARG A 145 -7.76 1.66 -4.20
N LEU A 146 -6.59 1.02 -4.07
CA LEU A 146 -5.89 0.41 -5.19
C LEU A 146 -6.66 -0.81 -5.71
N ASN A 147 -6.39 -1.18 -6.94
CA ASN A 147 -6.92 -2.38 -7.54
C ASN A 147 -6.43 -3.63 -6.77
N PRO A 148 -7.27 -4.66 -6.57
CA PRO A 148 -6.84 -5.95 -6.02
C PRO A 148 -5.65 -6.56 -6.76
N GLU A 149 -5.59 -6.37 -8.07
CA GLU A 149 -4.48 -6.80 -8.93
C GLU A 149 -3.16 -6.11 -8.53
N THR A 150 -3.20 -4.84 -8.13
CA THR A 150 -2.02 -4.10 -7.66
C THR A 150 -1.44 -4.71 -6.38
N TYR A 151 -2.28 -5.12 -5.44
CA TYR A 151 -1.81 -5.81 -4.22
C TYR A 151 -1.18 -7.17 -4.52
N GLN A 152 -1.78 -7.93 -5.44
CA GLN A 152 -1.19 -9.20 -5.90
C GLN A 152 0.16 -8.98 -6.60
N PHE A 153 0.26 -7.89 -7.36
CA PHE A 153 1.51 -7.52 -8.01
C PHE A 153 2.58 -7.11 -7.00
N PHE A 154 2.24 -6.36 -5.95
CA PHE A 154 3.18 -6.08 -4.87
C PHE A 154 3.76 -7.36 -4.23
N ASP A 155 2.90 -8.32 -3.88
CA ASP A 155 3.33 -9.62 -3.33
C ASP A 155 4.21 -10.39 -4.32
N THR A 156 3.89 -10.33 -5.62
CA THR A 156 4.72 -10.93 -6.69
C THR A 156 6.10 -10.28 -6.75
N VAL A 157 6.17 -8.95 -6.69
CA VAL A 157 7.42 -8.17 -6.73
C VAL A 157 8.28 -8.44 -5.51
N GLU A 158 7.72 -8.43 -4.30
CA GLU A 158 8.47 -8.77 -3.07
C GLU A 158 9.11 -10.16 -3.18
N LYS A 159 8.36 -11.15 -3.65
CA LYS A 159 8.85 -12.53 -3.82
C LYS A 159 9.90 -12.65 -4.92
N HIS A 160 9.69 -11.98 -6.05
CA HIS A 160 10.59 -12.06 -7.20
C HIS A 160 11.96 -11.44 -6.90
N TYR A 161 11.96 -10.26 -6.28
CA TYR A 161 13.18 -9.50 -6.00
C TYR A 161 13.79 -9.80 -4.62
N GLY A 162 13.05 -10.45 -3.73
CA GLY A 162 13.48 -10.71 -2.35
C GLY A 162 13.57 -9.43 -1.52
N ILE A 163 12.70 -8.45 -1.81
CA ILE A 163 12.66 -7.14 -1.14
C ILE A 163 11.44 -7.04 -0.20
N ARG A 164 11.44 -6.01 0.64
CA ARG A 164 10.28 -5.59 1.43
C ARG A 164 9.86 -4.19 1.02
N ILE A 165 8.60 -4.04 0.62
CA ILE A 165 8.00 -2.77 0.24
C ILE A 165 7.47 -2.10 1.52
N GLU A 166 7.89 -0.87 1.75
CA GLU A 166 7.39 -0.03 2.84
C GLU A 166 6.03 0.57 2.44
N TYR A 167 4.93 0.02 2.95
CA TYR A 167 3.58 0.52 2.63
C TYR A 167 3.18 1.71 3.51
N MET A 168 2.83 2.82 2.86
CA MET A 168 2.44 4.06 3.50
C MET A 168 0.93 4.27 3.38
N PHE A 169 0.25 4.28 4.53
CA PHE A 169 -1.21 4.42 4.60
C PHE A 169 -1.65 5.84 4.96
N PRO A 170 -2.78 6.32 4.41
CA PRO A 170 -3.28 7.65 4.70
C PRO A 170 -3.69 7.83 6.15
N ASP A 171 -3.75 9.08 6.61
CA ASP A 171 -4.25 9.37 7.94
C ASP A 171 -5.74 9.01 8.05
N ALA A 172 -6.07 8.14 9.01
CA ALA A 172 -7.43 7.63 9.14
C ALA A 172 -8.43 8.73 9.53
N VAL A 173 -8.00 9.73 10.30
CA VAL A 173 -8.87 10.84 10.74
C VAL A 173 -9.21 11.72 9.55
N GLU A 174 -8.22 12.04 8.70
CA GLU A 174 -8.45 12.84 7.50
C GLU A 174 -9.34 12.11 6.47
N VAL A 175 -9.07 10.83 6.21
CA VAL A 175 -9.92 10.01 5.31
C VAL A 175 -11.35 9.92 5.85
N GLN A 176 -11.52 9.72 7.15
CA GLN A 176 -12.84 9.69 7.77
C GLN A 176 -13.57 11.03 7.64
N GLY A 177 -12.86 12.14 7.80
CA GLY A 177 -13.39 13.49 7.60
C GLY A 177 -13.92 13.67 6.17
N LEU A 178 -13.11 13.37 5.17
CA LEU A 178 -13.46 13.46 3.75
C LEU A 178 -14.69 12.60 3.41
N VAL A 179 -14.70 11.34 3.84
CA VAL A 179 -15.78 10.40 3.51
C VAL A 179 -17.09 10.78 4.20
N ARG A 180 -17.04 11.28 5.45
CA ARG A 180 -18.25 11.72 6.16
C ARG A 180 -18.87 12.98 5.55
N SER A 181 -18.05 13.89 5.04
CA SER A 181 -18.53 15.15 4.47
C SER A 181 -18.97 15.03 3.03
N LYS A 182 -18.22 14.28 2.19
CA LYS A 182 -18.40 14.25 0.73
C LYS A 182 -18.65 12.86 0.15
N GLY A 183 -18.69 11.81 0.97
CA GLY A 183 -18.89 10.42 0.53
C GLY A 183 -17.62 9.77 -0.03
N LEU A 184 -17.78 8.55 -0.57
CA LEU A 184 -16.65 7.73 -1.04
C LEU A 184 -16.14 8.10 -2.44
N PHE A 185 -16.89 8.92 -3.19
CA PHE A 185 -16.73 9.14 -4.63
C PHE A 185 -16.77 10.63 -5.03
N SER A 186 -16.48 11.53 -4.10
CA SER A 186 -16.50 12.99 -4.32
C SER A 186 -15.62 13.43 -5.49
N PHE A 187 -14.57 12.69 -5.80
CA PHE A 187 -13.63 12.97 -6.89
C PHE A 187 -14.25 12.94 -8.30
N TYR A 188 -15.45 12.38 -8.49
CA TYR A 188 -16.17 12.48 -9.77
C TYR A 188 -16.82 13.85 -9.99
N GLU A 189 -17.17 14.55 -8.90
CA GLU A 189 -17.88 15.83 -8.96
C GLU A 189 -16.94 17.00 -8.67
N ASP A 190 -16.13 16.89 -7.61
CA ASP A 190 -15.22 17.93 -7.13
C ASP A 190 -13.82 17.85 -7.77
N GLY A 191 -13.54 16.77 -8.51
CA GLY A 191 -12.21 16.42 -8.97
C GLY A 191 -11.35 15.71 -7.92
N HIS A 192 -10.24 15.11 -8.37
CA HIS A 192 -9.42 14.22 -7.54
C HIS A 192 -8.48 14.93 -6.55
N GLN A 193 -8.30 16.25 -6.64
CA GLN A 193 -7.28 16.99 -5.90
C GLN A 193 -7.37 16.79 -4.38
N GLU A 194 -8.54 16.97 -3.79
CA GLU A 194 -8.74 16.79 -2.35
C GLU A 194 -8.59 15.31 -1.93
N CYS A 195 -9.14 14.39 -2.71
CA CYS A 195 -9.03 12.95 -2.44
C CYS A 195 -7.57 12.48 -2.52
N CYS A 196 -6.82 12.92 -3.54
CA CYS A 196 -5.41 12.62 -3.70
C CYS A 196 -4.57 13.27 -2.61
N ARG A 197 -4.88 14.51 -2.20
CA ARG A 197 -4.23 15.13 -1.05
C ARG A 197 -4.41 14.24 0.18
N VAL A 198 -5.65 13.97 0.61
CA VAL A 198 -5.90 13.16 1.81
C VAL A 198 -5.35 11.73 1.73
N ARG A 199 -5.39 11.09 0.55
CA ARG A 199 -4.99 9.67 0.40
C ARG A 199 -3.54 9.44 -0.03
N SER A 200 -2.87 10.44 -0.61
CA SER A 200 -1.51 10.33 -1.16
C SER A 200 -0.49 11.28 -0.52
N GLU A 201 -0.90 12.22 0.36
CA GLU A 201 -0.02 13.16 1.10
C GLU A 201 0.88 12.46 2.16
N THR A 202 0.82 11.13 2.24
CA THR A 202 1.76 10.29 2.99
C THR A 202 3.21 10.40 2.53
N LEU A 203 3.50 11.05 1.39
CA LEU A 203 4.86 11.20 0.88
C LEU A 203 5.79 11.91 1.86
N GLU A 204 5.33 12.97 2.55
CA GLU A 204 6.19 13.67 3.52
C GLU A 204 6.52 12.82 4.75
N ARG A 205 5.63 11.90 5.12
CA ARG A 205 5.89 10.93 6.19
C ARG A 205 6.85 9.85 5.71
N ALA A 206 6.75 9.43 4.45
CA ALA A 206 7.64 8.43 3.85
C ALA A 206 9.09 8.91 3.78
N LEU A 207 9.31 10.20 3.49
CA LEU A 207 10.65 10.78 3.33
C LEU A 207 11.35 11.13 4.65
N LYS A 208 10.67 11.01 5.80
CA LYS A 208 11.24 11.26 7.14
C LYS A 208 11.73 9.98 7.85
N VAL A 209 11.58 8.82 7.21
CA VAL A 209 11.92 7.49 7.76
C VAL A 209 13.24 7.00 7.18
#